data_AF-A0A1R3T4H4-F1
#
_entry.id   AF-A0A1R3T4H4-F1
#
_cell.length_a   1.000
_cell.length_b   1.000
_cell.length_c   1.000
_cell.angle_alpha   90.00
_cell.angle_beta   90.00
_cell.angle_gamma   90.00
#
_symmetry.space_group_name_H-M   'P 1'
#
loop_
_entity.id
_entity.type
_entity.pdbx_description
1 polymer ?
#
loop_
_entity_poly.entity_id
_entity_poly.type
_entity_poly.pdbx_seq_one_letter_code
_entity_poly.pdbx_strand_id
1 'polypeptide(L)'
;MPDFQRGWVWDDNRIKGILASVAKSFPIGAVMLLENGNESIRFKTKAIEGAPEVNGKKPEMLILDGQQRLTSLYQAIISNKVVKTRNAKGYEINRWYYIDMQKALDPDTDLEEAIFSINENKIITENIGRDVVLDLTTREKEFENMMYPVSLIDEYDTWFPSFFEFWEYDKEKIKFWNEFHRRIILGFNNYSLPVIEMTKENPNPTFTLKIIFDKK
;
A
#
# COMPACT_ATOMS: atom_id res chain seq x y z
N MET A 1 -10.39 -9.31 -10.75
CA MET A 1 -11.56 -8.42 -10.86
C MET A 1 -12.34 -8.72 -12.14
N PRO A 2 -13.66 -8.52 -12.19
CA PRO A 2 -14.44 -8.58 -13.42
C PRO A 2 -13.92 -7.60 -14.48
N ASP A 3 -13.89 -8.00 -15.76
CA ASP A 3 -13.27 -7.22 -16.83
C ASP A 3 -14.03 -5.94 -17.20
N PHE A 4 -15.35 -5.91 -16.98
CA PHE A 4 -16.24 -4.76 -17.17
C PHE A 4 -15.97 -3.60 -16.21
N GLN A 5 -15.25 -3.83 -15.11
CA GLN A 5 -14.84 -2.75 -14.21
C GLN A 5 -13.76 -1.88 -14.88
N ARG A 6 -13.84 -0.57 -14.63
CA ARG A 6 -12.89 0.39 -15.19
C ARG A 6 -11.47 0.10 -14.72
N GLY A 7 -10.48 0.54 -15.50
CA GLY A 7 -9.08 0.48 -15.09
C GLY A 7 -8.82 1.27 -13.80
N TRP A 8 -7.64 1.06 -13.24
CA TRP A 8 -7.18 1.83 -12.09
C TRP A 8 -6.84 3.28 -12.50
N VAL A 9 -7.33 4.26 -11.74
CA VAL A 9 -7.29 5.70 -12.09
C VAL A 9 -6.94 6.60 -10.90
N TRP A 10 -6.45 6.04 -9.79
CA TRP A 10 -6.03 6.85 -8.65
C TRP A 10 -4.73 7.59 -8.92
N ASP A 11 -4.69 8.85 -8.49
CA ASP A 11 -3.51 9.70 -8.51
C ASP A 11 -2.63 9.49 -7.26
N ASP A 12 -1.41 10.05 -7.33
CA ASP A 12 -0.40 10.02 -6.26
C ASP A 12 -0.96 10.48 -4.90
N ASN A 13 -1.78 11.53 -4.87
CA ASN A 13 -2.30 12.07 -3.61
C ASN A 13 -3.29 11.10 -2.96
N ARG A 14 -4.18 10.47 -3.74
CA ARG A 14 -5.08 9.45 -3.20
C ARG A 14 -4.35 8.23 -2.67
N ILE A 15 -3.23 7.85 -3.30
CA ILE A 15 -2.41 6.72 -2.85
C ILE A 15 -1.72 7.07 -1.52
N LYS A 16 -1.15 8.27 -1.40
CA LYS A 16 -0.59 8.74 -0.11
C LYS A 16 -1.65 8.82 0.98
N GLY A 17 -2.84 9.36 0.68
CA GLY A 17 -3.93 9.49 1.63
C GLY A 17 -4.46 8.14 2.16
N ILE A 18 -4.57 7.11 1.30
CA ILE A 18 -4.97 5.78 1.77
C ILE A 18 -3.89 5.10 2.60
N LEU A 19 -2.61 5.26 2.25
CA LEU A 19 -1.49 4.77 3.06
C LEU A 19 -1.49 5.43 4.44
N ALA A 20 -1.67 6.75 4.50
CA ALA A 20 -1.77 7.50 5.74
C ALA A 20 -2.97 7.02 6.59
N SER A 21 -4.13 6.80 5.96
CA SER A 21 -5.33 6.30 6.64
C SER A 21 -5.09 4.91 7.25
N VAL A 22 -4.44 4.00 6.51
CA VAL A 22 -4.09 2.67 7.01
C VAL A 22 -3.11 2.77 8.17
N ALA A 23 -2.06 3.60 8.05
CA ALA A 23 -1.09 3.84 9.11
C ALA A 23 -1.73 4.38 10.41
N LYS A 24 -2.78 5.22 10.30
CA LYS A 24 -3.58 5.72 11.44
C LYS A 24 -4.64 4.72 11.94
N SER A 25 -4.78 3.56 11.32
CA SER A 25 -5.91 2.64 11.53
C SER A 25 -7.28 3.30 11.32
N PHE A 26 -7.36 4.28 10.41
CA PHE A 26 -8.60 4.95 10.04
C PHE A 26 -9.38 4.15 8.99
N PRO A 27 -10.72 4.12 9.04
CA PRO A 27 -11.52 3.33 8.13
C PRO A 27 -11.43 3.87 6.70
N ILE A 28 -11.01 3.03 5.75
CA ILE A 28 -10.97 3.36 4.32
C ILE A 28 -12.21 2.88 3.57
N GLY A 29 -13.29 2.52 4.29
CA GLY A 29 -14.52 1.90 3.79
C GLY A 29 -14.46 0.37 3.77
N ALA A 30 -15.48 -0.28 3.20
CA ALA A 30 -15.53 -1.74 3.03
C ALA A 30 -15.11 -2.16 1.61
N VAL A 31 -14.73 -3.43 1.41
CA VAL A 31 -14.56 -4.04 0.08
C VAL A 31 -15.65 -5.08 -0.14
N MET A 32 -16.12 -5.22 -1.37
CA MET A 32 -17.14 -6.21 -1.72
C MET A 32 -16.50 -7.30 -2.58
N LEU A 33 -16.64 -8.54 -2.17
CA LEU A 33 -16.12 -9.71 -2.86
C LEU A 33 -17.26 -10.67 -3.22
N LEU A 34 -17.16 -11.28 -4.39
CA LEU A 34 -18.07 -12.33 -4.86
C LEU A 34 -17.33 -13.64 -4.98
N GLU A 35 -17.86 -14.68 -4.34
CA GLU A 35 -17.37 -16.04 -4.49
C GLU A 35 -17.56 -16.52 -5.94
N ASN A 36 -16.47 -16.91 -6.59
CA ASN A 36 -16.45 -17.37 -7.97
C ASN A 36 -16.68 -18.89 -8.03
N GLY A 37 -17.49 -19.36 -8.96
CA GLY A 37 -17.82 -20.80 -9.06
C GLY A 37 -19.31 -21.13 -9.10
N ASN A 38 -20.18 -20.13 -9.26
CA ASN A 38 -21.55 -20.37 -9.68
C ASN A 38 -21.58 -20.67 -11.19
N GLU A 39 -22.12 -21.82 -11.60
CA GLU A 39 -22.13 -22.22 -13.02
C GLU A 39 -22.94 -21.27 -13.90
N SER A 40 -23.92 -20.57 -13.30
CA SER A 40 -24.83 -19.63 -13.95
C SER A 40 -24.25 -18.23 -14.14
N ILE A 41 -23.22 -17.83 -13.38
CA ILE A 41 -22.61 -16.49 -13.43
C ILE A 41 -21.15 -16.62 -13.80
N ARG A 42 -20.83 -16.33 -15.07
CA ARG A 42 -19.45 -16.34 -15.59
C ARG A 42 -19.06 -14.95 -16.05
N PHE A 43 -18.26 -14.26 -15.24
CA PHE A 43 -17.60 -13.04 -15.66
C PHE A 43 -16.27 -13.37 -16.33
N LYS A 44 -15.94 -12.63 -17.40
CA LYS A 44 -14.55 -12.52 -17.81
C LYS A 44 -13.79 -11.77 -16.71
N THR A 45 -12.56 -12.18 -16.46
CA THR A 45 -11.76 -11.65 -15.36
C THR A 45 -10.43 -11.15 -15.85
N LYS A 46 -9.89 -10.15 -15.14
CA LYS A 46 -8.53 -9.64 -15.29
C LYS A 46 -7.87 -9.49 -13.93
N ALA A 47 -6.55 -9.53 -13.89
CA ALA A 47 -5.77 -9.17 -12.72
C ALA A 47 -5.99 -7.69 -12.37
N ILE A 48 -5.77 -7.32 -11.10
CA ILE A 48 -5.61 -5.90 -10.74
C ILE A 48 -4.29 -5.37 -11.32
N GLU A 49 -4.18 -4.05 -11.46
CA GLU A 49 -2.98 -3.41 -12.01
C GLU A 49 -1.73 -3.81 -11.20
N GLY A 50 -0.65 -4.15 -11.90
CA GLY A 50 0.63 -4.55 -11.30
C GLY A 50 0.70 -5.99 -10.77
N ALA A 51 -0.43 -6.70 -10.65
CA ALA A 51 -0.45 -8.08 -10.20
C ALA A 51 -0.01 -9.05 -11.32
N PRO A 52 0.59 -10.21 -10.99
CA PRO A 52 0.92 -11.25 -11.96
C PRO A 52 -0.29 -11.69 -12.77
N GLU A 53 -0.06 -12.11 -14.01
CA GLU A 53 -1.11 -12.69 -14.84
C GLU A 53 -1.69 -13.95 -14.18
N VAL A 54 -3.01 -14.12 -14.33
CA VAL A 54 -3.75 -15.19 -13.66
C VAL A 54 -3.50 -16.56 -14.32
N ASN A 55 -2.74 -16.65 -15.43
CA ASN A 55 -2.28 -17.89 -16.09
C ASN A 55 -3.33 -19.02 -16.16
N GLY A 56 -4.58 -18.68 -16.49
CA GLY A 56 -5.68 -19.64 -16.58
C GLY A 56 -6.23 -20.16 -15.24
N LYS A 57 -5.64 -19.77 -14.10
CA LYS A 57 -6.23 -20.02 -12.78
C LYS A 57 -7.50 -19.20 -12.65
N LYS A 58 -8.57 -19.83 -12.17
CA LYS A 58 -9.80 -19.10 -11.84
C LYS A 58 -9.62 -18.51 -10.44
N PRO A 59 -9.85 -17.20 -10.25
CA PRO A 59 -9.82 -16.63 -8.90
C PRO A 59 -10.95 -17.22 -8.07
N GLU A 60 -10.72 -17.46 -6.78
CA GLU A 60 -11.76 -17.92 -5.85
C GLU A 60 -12.74 -16.78 -5.49
N MET A 61 -12.23 -15.54 -5.42
CA MET A 61 -13.02 -14.34 -5.13
C MET A 61 -12.85 -13.28 -6.22
N LEU A 62 -13.93 -12.58 -6.56
CA LEU A 62 -13.96 -11.45 -7.47
C LEU A 62 -14.21 -10.16 -6.70
N ILE A 63 -13.31 -9.18 -6.84
CA ILE A 63 -13.52 -7.83 -6.29
C ILE A 63 -14.66 -7.16 -7.06
N LEU A 64 -15.78 -6.86 -6.39
CA LEU A 64 -16.93 -6.13 -6.94
C LEU A 64 -16.88 -4.63 -6.64
N ASP A 65 -16.42 -4.25 -5.45
CA ASP A 65 -16.19 -2.87 -5.04
C ASP A 65 -14.87 -2.74 -4.25
N GLY A 66 -14.32 -1.52 -4.22
CA GLY A 66 -13.06 -1.23 -3.54
C GLY A 66 -11.82 -1.57 -4.36
N GLN A 67 -11.99 -1.90 -5.64
CA GLN A 67 -10.92 -2.18 -6.60
C GLN A 67 -9.80 -1.13 -6.55
N GLN A 68 -10.15 0.16 -6.57
CA GLN A 68 -9.15 1.22 -6.63
C GLN A 68 -8.26 1.26 -5.38
N ARG A 69 -8.88 1.09 -4.21
CA ARG A 69 -8.21 1.04 -2.90
C ARG A 69 -7.28 -0.16 -2.79
N LEU A 70 -7.80 -1.36 -3.08
CA LEU A 70 -7.03 -2.61 -3.05
C LEU A 70 -5.87 -2.59 -4.05
N THR A 71 -6.09 -2.06 -5.25
CA THR A 71 -5.04 -1.96 -6.27
C THR A 71 -3.93 -1.00 -5.82
N SER A 72 -4.28 0.14 -5.21
CA SER A 72 -3.28 1.09 -4.70
C SER A 72 -2.45 0.49 -3.56
N LEU A 73 -3.08 -0.18 -2.59
CA LEU A 73 -2.37 -0.84 -1.48
C LEU A 73 -1.48 -1.98 -1.99
N TYR A 74 -1.99 -2.82 -2.89
CA TYR A 74 -1.21 -3.88 -3.52
C TYR A 74 0.03 -3.33 -4.23
N GLN A 75 -0.14 -2.30 -5.06
CA GLN A 75 0.98 -1.72 -5.79
C GLN A 75 2.01 -1.07 -4.86
N ALA A 76 1.57 -0.32 -3.84
CA ALA A 76 2.50 0.40 -2.95
C ALA A 76 3.21 -0.51 -1.93
N ILE A 77 2.53 -1.53 -1.40
CA ILE A 77 3.03 -2.34 -0.28
C ILE A 77 3.58 -3.69 -0.78
N ILE A 78 2.84 -4.40 -1.64
CA ILE A 78 3.12 -5.81 -1.95
C ILE A 78 3.97 -5.99 -3.20
N SER A 79 3.78 -5.13 -4.20
CA SER A 79 4.34 -5.39 -5.54
C SER A 79 5.87 -5.30 -5.60
N ASN A 80 6.48 -4.59 -4.64
CA ASN A 80 7.89 -4.19 -4.63
C ASN A 80 8.38 -3.64 -5.99
N LYS A 81 7.50 -2.90 -6.67
CA LYS A 81 7.73 -2.28 -7.98
C LYS A 81 7.36 -0.81 -7.91
N VAL A 82 7.96 -0.03 -8.81
CA VAL A 82 7.57 1.36 -8.99
C VAL A 82 6.11 1.44 -9.46
N VAL A 83 5.34 2.34 -8.83
CA VAL A 83 3.91 2.49 -9.12
C VAL A 83 3.74 3.50 -10.25
N LYS A 84 3.21 3.03 -11.39
CA LYS A 84 2.88 3.91 -12.52
C LYS A 84 1.51 4.54 -12.31
N THR A 85 1.46 5.78 -11.83
CA THR A 85 0.24 6.52 -11.46
C THR A 85 0.11 7.85 -12.23
N ARG A 86 -0.77 8.75 -11.80
CA ARG A 86 -0.95 10.11 -12.33
C ARG A 86 -0.72 11.14 -11.24
N ASN A 87 -0.23 12.32 -11.61
CA ASN A 87 -0.23 13.46 -10.70
C ASN A 87 -1.61 14.16 -10.68
N ALA A 88 -1.78 15.18 -9.84
CA ALA A 88 -3.03 15.96 -9.73
C ALA A 88 -3.47 16.63 -11.05
N LYS A 89 -2.55 16.80 -12.02
CA LYS A 89 -2.84 17.34 -13.35
C LYS A 89 -3.15 16.26 -14.40
N GLY A 90 -3.14 14.97 -14.02
CA GLY A 90 -3.45 13.84 -14.87
C GLY A 90 -2.28 13.27 -15.68
N TYR A 91 -1.07 13.84 -15.56
CA TYR A 91 0.12 13.34 -16.25
C TYR A 91 0.61 12.03 -15.62
N GLU A 92 1.02 11.08 -16.46
CA GLU A 92 1.61 9.82 -16.00
C GLU A 92 2.95 10.07 -15.30
N ILE A 93 3.15 9.41 -14.17
CA ILE A 93 4.35 9.51 -13.34
C ILE A 93 4.63 8.13 -12.71
N ASN A 94 5.90 7.87 -12.42
CA ASN A 94 6.32 6.66 -11.70
C ASN A 94 6.73 7.05 -10.29
N ARG A 95 6.24 6.33 -9.27
CA ARG A 95 6.47 6.67 -7.86
C ARG A 95 6.86 5.47 -7.01
N TRP A 96 7.85 5.68 -6.16
CA TRP A 96 8.07 4.89 -4.95
C TRP A 96 7.44 5.62 -3.77
N TYR A 97 6.88 4.86 -2.82
CA TYR A 97 6.29 5.41 -1.60
C TYR A 97 7.16 5.10 -0.39
N TYR A 98 7.32 6.11 0.45
CA TYR A 98 8.12 6.08 1.67
C TYR A 98 7.33 6.70 2.81
N ILE A 99 7.75 6.36 4.04
CA ILE A 99 7.33 7.01 5.27
C ILE A 99 8.54 7.75 5.81
N ASP A 100 8.44 9.07 5.92
CA ASP A 100 9.39 9.87 6.72
C ASP A 100 9.20 9.49 8.18
N MET A 101 10.15 8.74 8.73
CA MET A 101 10.00 8.16 10.06
C MET A 101 10.00 9.24 11.15
N GLN A 102 10.71 10.36 10.92
CA GLN A 102 10.79 11.45 11.89
C GLN A 102 9.45 12.17 11.96
N LYS A 103 8.89 12.56 10.81
CA LYS A 103 7.56 13.17 10.73
C LYS A 103 6.46 12.25 11.23
N ALA A 104 6.57 10.94 10.96
CA ALA A 104 5.59 9.98 11.43
C ALA A 104 5.53 9.84 12.96
N LEU A 105 6.63 10.14 13.65
CA LEU A 105 6.73 10.11 15.10
C LEU A 105 6.50 11.47 15.77
N ASP A 106 6.58 12.56 15.00
CA ASP A 106 6.27 13.90 15.49
C ASP A 106 4.78 14.01 15.89
N PRO A 107 4.45 14.42 17.13
CA PRO A 107 3.06 14.63 17.54
C PRO A 107 2.40 15.84 16.86
N ASP A 108 3.19 16.81 16.35
CA ASP A 108 2.68 18.06 15.77
C ASP A 108 2.50 17.96 14.24
N THR A 109 2.97 16.87 13.63
CA THR A 109 2.86 16.64 12.18
C THR A 109 1.68 15.72 11.86
N ASP A 110 0.87 16.07 10.86
CA ASP A 110 -0.13 15.15 10.32
C ASP A 110 0.59 13.97 9.63
N LEU A 111 0.27 12.73 10.03
CA LEU A 111 0.89 11.53 9.43
C LEU A 111 0.71 11.45 7.90
N GLU A 112 -0.30 12.11 7.32
CA GLU A 112 -0.42 12.22 5.86
C GLU A 112 0.78 12.96 5.23
N GLU A 113 1.36 13.94 5.92
CA GLU A 113 2.57 14.64 5.49
C GLU A 113 3.85 13.81 5.64
N ALA A 114 3.80 12.75 6.47
CA ALA A 114 4.88 11.78 6.59
C ALA A 114 4.87 10.76 5.44
N ILE A 115 3.74 10.57 4.75
CA ILE A 115 3.69 9.70 3.57
C ILE A 115 4.23 10.47 2.37
N PHE A 116 5.37 10.02 1.89
CA PHE A 116 6.14 10.69 0.86
C PHE A 116 6.25 9.84 -0.42
N SER A 117 6.23 10.48 -1.58
CA SER A 117 6.38 9.81 -2.88
C SER A 117 7.58 10.39 -3.64
N ILE A 118 8.49 9.54 -4.10
CA ILE A 118 9.68 9.92 -4.88
C ILE A 118 9.62 9.34 -6.29
N ASN A 119 10.30 9.94 -7.25
CA ASN A 119 10.37 9.41 -8.62
C ASN A 119 11.06 8.03 -8.67
N GLU A 120 11.00 7.38 -9.83
CA GLU A 120 11.56 6.04 -10.08
C GLU A 120 13.06 5.92 -9.76
N ASN A 121 13.81 7.02 -9.87
CA ASN A 121 15.25 7.07 -9.62
C ASN A 121 15.58 7.26 -8.14
N LYS A 122 14.57 7.47 -7.28
CA LYS A 122 14.73 7.68 -5.84
C LYS A 122 15.64 8.88 -5.49
N ILE A 123 15.71 9.89 -6.36
CA ILE A 123 16.48 11.12 -6.14
C ILE A 123 15.58 12.34 -6.36
N ILE A 124 15.60 13.29 -5.42
CA ILE A 124 15.05 14.65 -5.61
C ILE A 124 16.22 15.59 -5.88
N THR A 125 16.06 16.44 -6.88
CA THR A 125 17.02 17.49 -7.18
C THR A 125 16.33 18.85 -7.26
N GLU A 126 17.10 19.89 -6.98
CA GLU A 126 16.72 21.28 -7.18
C GLU A 126 17.71 21.95 -8.15
N ASN A 127 17.49 23.24 -8.43
CA ASN A 127 18.35 24.04 -9.33
C ASN A 127 18.57 23.39 -10.70
N ILE A 128 17.48 22.86 -11.28
CA ILE A 128 17.47 22.18 -12.58
C ILE A 128 18.41 20.96 -12.59
N GLY A 129 18.30 20.13 -11.56
CA GLY A 129 19.04 18.86 -11.51
C GLY A 129 20.47 18.94 -11.00
N ARG A 130 20.89 20.11 -10.49
CA ARG A 130 22.28 20.32 -10.04
C ARG A 130 22.51 19.87 -8.60
N ASP A 131 21.56 20.19 -7.73
CA ASP A 131 21.71 19.97 -6.30
C ASP A 131 20.81 18.82 -5.87
N VAL A 132 21.40 17.76 -5.32
CA VAL A 132 20.66 16.63 -4.76
C VAL A 132 20.13 17.03 -3.39
N VAL A 133 18.80 17.04 -3.28
CA VAL A 133 18.09 17.39 -2.03
C VAL A 133 17.82 16.14 -1.21
N LEU A 134 17.52 15.03 -1.86
CA LEU A 134 17.26 13.75 -1.22
C LEU A 134 17.69 12.63 -2.15
N ASP A 135 18.39 11.64 -1.60
CA ASP A 135 18.84 10.47 -2.33
C ASP A 135 18.50 9.23 -1.51
N LEU A 136 17.67 8.34 -2.06
CA LEU A 136 17.23 7.09 -1.45
C LEU A 136 17.62 5.88 -2.32
N THR A 137 18.65 6.02 -3.15
CA THR A 137 19.06 5.00 -4.13
C THR A 137 19.60 3.72 -3.50
N THR A 138 20.13 3.79 -2.28
CA THR A 138 20.65 2.64 -1.55
C THR A 138 20.00 2.54 -0.16
N ARG A 139 20.14 1.37 0.46
CA ARG A 139 19.58 1.12 1.79
C ARG A 139 20.22 2.02 2.85
N GLU A 140 21.53 2.25 2.77
CA GLU A 140 22.29 3.12 3.66
C GLU A 140 21.73 4.54 3.57
N LYS A 141 21.48 5.06 2.36
CA LYS A 141 20.92 6.40 2.19
C LYS A 141 19.48 6.50 2.70
N GLU A 142 18.68 5.43 2.58
CA GLU A 142 17.36 5.37 3.22
C GLU A 142 17.48 5.46 4.76
N PHE A 143 18.47 4.79 5.36
CA PHE A 143 18.74 4.86 6.80
C PHE A 143 19.24 6.24 7.24
N GLU A 144 20.19 6.84 6.52
CA GLU A 144 20.73 8.18 6.77
C GLU A 144 19.62 9.23 6.79
N ASN A 145 18.72 9.16 5.80
CA ASN A 145 17.60 10.08 5.67
C ASN A 145 16.38 9.70 6.53
N MET A 146 16.43 8.59 7.28
CA MET A 146 15.34 8.08 8.10
C MET A 146 14.03 7.89 7.31
N MET A 147 14.15 7.36 6.09
CA MET A 147 13.05 7.13 5.15
C MET A 147 12.77 5.63 5.04
N TYR A 148 11.59 5.20 5.49
CA TYR A 148 11.19 3.79 5.46
C TYR A 148 10.41 3.47 4.17
N PRO A 149 10.83 2.51 3.34
CA PRO A 149 10.09 2.16 2.13
C PRO A 149 8.78 1.45 2.47
N VAL A 150 7.66 1.94 1.92
CA VAL A 150 6.33 1.34 2.12
C VAL A 150 6.26 -0.09 1.60
N SER A 151 7.05 -0.45 0.58
CA SER A 151 7.09 -1.79 0.02
C SER A 151 7.73 -2.85 0.93
N LEU A 152 8.20 -2.46 2.11
CA LEU A 152 8.82 -3.37 3.09
C LEU A 152 8.03 -3.47 4.39
N ILE A 153 6.82 -2.89 4.45
CA ILE A 153 5.93 -2.98 5.62
C ILE A 153 5.70 -4.45 6.02
N ASP A 154 5.46 -5.33 5.05
CA ASP A 154 5.23 -6.76 5.30
C ASP A 154 6.53 -7.57 5.50
N GLU A 155 7.68 -6.97 5.19
CA GLU A 155 9.02 -7.57 5.32
C GLU A 155 9.89 -6.77 6.30
N TYR A 156 9.27 -6.12 7.28
CA TYR A 156 9.94 -5.20 8.19
C TYR A 156 11.04 -5.88 9.01
N ASP A 157 10.88 -7.16 9.29
CA ASP A 157 11.81 -8.03 10.01
C ASP A 157 13.12 -8.27 9.26
N THR A 158 13.11 -8.10 7.94
CA THR A 158 14.32 -8.10 7.10
C THR A 158 15.02 -6.74 7.08
N TRP A 159 14.29 -5.65 7.34
CA TRP A 159 14.79 -4.29 7.20
C TRP A 159 15.47 -3.76 8.46
N PHE A 160 14.84 -3.93 9.62
CA PHE A 160 15.31 -3.32 10.86
C PHE A 160 16.66 -3.84 11.38
N PRO A 161 17.06 -5.12 11.17
CA PRO A 161 18.38 -5.58 11.59
C PRO A 161 19.51 -4.78 10.92
N SER A 162 19.41 -4.56 9.60
CA SER A 162 20.38 -3.74 8.85
C SER A 162 20.34 -2.27 9.26
N PHE A 163 19.18 -1.74 9.64
CA PHE A 163 19.08 -0.39 10.19
C PHE A 163 19.84 -0.28 11.53
N PHE A 164 19.74 -1.28 12.41
CA PHE A 164 20.49 -1.29 13.67
C PHE A 164 21.99 -1.44 13.43
N GLU A 165 22.40 -2.31 12.52
CA GLU A 165 23.81 -2.47 12.15
C GLU A 165 24.40 -1.17 11.58
N PHE A 166 23.68 -0.49 10.69
CA PHE A 166 24.10 0.78 10.11
C PHE A 166 24.35 1.86 11.16
N TRP A 167 23.52 1.91 12.21
CA TRP A 167 23.67 2.83 13.34
C TRP A 167 24.51 2.26 14.49
N GLU A 168 25.31 1.22 14.26
CA GLU A 168 26.18 0.59 15.26
C GLU A 168 25.46 0.21 16.57
N TYR A 169 24.20 -0.23 16.45
CA TYR A 169 23.32 -0.58 17.56
C TYR A 169 23.10 0.59 18.56
N ASP A 170 23.10 1.83 18.05
CA ASP A 170 22.81 3.02 18.85
C ASP A 170 21.47 2.89 19.60
N LYS A 171 21.52 3.13 20.91
CA LYS A 171 20.39 2.94 21.81
C LYS A 171 19.19 3.83 21.46
N GLU A 172 19.43 5.06 21.04
CA GLU A 172 18.36 5.99 20.69
C GLU A 172 17.73 5.62 19.34
N LYS A 173 18.52 5.12 18.38
CA LYS A 173 18.00 4.57 17.11
C LYS A 173 17.17 3.31 17.31
N ILE A 174 17.55 2.43 18.23
CA ILE A 174 16.74 1.26 18.61
C ILE A 174 15.41 1.69 19.23
N LYS A 175 15.42 2.65 20.18
CA LYS A 175 14.17 3.18 20.76
C LYS A 175 13.28 3.84 19.70
N PHE A 176 13.89 4.62 18.80
CA PHE A 176 13.20 5.28 17.71
C PHE A 176 12.49 4.27 16.80
N TRP A 177 13.20 3.22 16.38
CA TRP A 177 12.59 2.13 15.61
C TRP A 177 11.45 1.46 16.37
N ASN A 178 11.63 1.14 17.66
CA ASN A 178 10.60 0.46 18.43
C ASN A 178 9.31 1.29 18.50
N GLU A 179 9.42 2.61 18.65
CA GLU A 179 8.27 3.52 18.62
C GLU A 179 7.66 3.63 17.22
N PHE A 180 8.47 3.74 16.17
CA PHE A 180 8.01 3.72 14.78
C PHE A 180 7.26 2.43 14.44
N HIS A 181 7.83 1.28 14.78
CA HIS A 181 7.21 -0.02 14.61
C HIS A 181 5.87 -0.11 15.34
N ARG A 182 5.83 0.29 16.62
CA ARG A 182 4.63 0.26 17.44
C ARG A 182 3.52 1.16 16.90
N ARG A 183 3.84 2.38 16.47
CA ARG A 183 2.86 3.39 16.05
C ARG A 183 2.44 3.23 14.59
N ILE A 184 3.35 2.84 13.71
CA ILE A 184 3.16 2.87 12.26
C ILE A 184 3.06 1.46 11.69
N ILE A 185 4.10 0.62 11.84
CA ILE A 185 4.12 -0.71 11.23
C ILE A 185 2.98 -1.58 11.75
N LEU A 186 2.75 -1.61 13.07
CA LEU A 186 1.60 -2.31 13.64
C LEU A 186 0.25 -1.74 13.18
N GLY A 187 0.19 -0.46 12.81
CA GLY A 187 -1.00 0.14 12.23
C GLY A 187 -1.37 -0.47 10.87
N PHE A 188 -0.37 -0.77 10.04
CA PHE A 188 -0.55 -1.52 8.79
C PHE A 188 -0.83 -3.00 9.02
N ASN A 189 -0.01 -3.67 9.84
CA ASN A 189 -0.07 -5.13 9.99
C ASN A 189 -1.37 -5.58 10.69
N ASN A 190 -1.92 -4.75 11.58
CA ASN A 190 -3.19 -5.03 12.26
C ASN A 190 -4.39 -4.39 11.56
N TYR A 191 -4.21 -3.82 10.36
CA TYR A 191 -5.30 -3.15 9.66
C TYR A 191 -6.34 -4.14 9.16
N SER A 192 -7.51 -4.16 9.79
CA SER A 192 -8.66 -4.94 9.33
C SER A 192 -9.54 -4.11 8.40
N LEU A 193 -9.58 -4.49 7.12
CA LEU A 193 -10.51 -3.92 6.16
C LEU A 193 -11.84 -4.69 6.21
N PRO A 194 -13.00 -4.02 6.44
CA PRO A 194 -14.29 -4.71 6.41
C PRO A 194 -14.53 -5.33 5.04
N VAL A 195 -14.75 -6.65 5.01
CA VAL A 195 -15.07 -7.39 3.79
C VAL A 195 -16.54 -7.75 3.80
N ILE A 196 -17.22 -7.37 2.73
CA ILE A 196 -18.57 -7.82 2.39
C ILE A 196 -18.42 -8.97 1.41
N GLU A 197 -18.69 -10.19 1.84
CA GLU A 197 -18.67 -11.36 0.97
C GLU A 197 -20.07 -11.71 0.50
N MET A 198 -20.19 -11.98 -0.80
CA MET A 198 -21.39 -12.50 -1.44
C MET A 198 -21.13 -13.97 -1.78
N THR A 199 -21.71 -14.87 -0.98
CA THR A 199 -21.52 -16.33 -1.09
C THR A 199 -22.58 -16.99 -1.96
N LYS A 200 -22.30 -18.24 -2.36
CA LYS A 200 -23.14 -19.04 -3.28
C LYS A 200 -24.47 -19.58 -2.70
N GLU A 201 -24.84 -19.27 -1.47
CA GLU A 201 -26.03 -19.87 -0.84
C GLU A 201 -27.36 -19.25 -1.33
N ASN A 202 -27.76 -19.55 -2.57
CA ASN A 202 -29.14 -19.80 -3.01
C ASN A 202 -29.25 -19.91 -4.56
N PRO A 203 -30.18 -20.73 -5.11
CA PRO A 203 -30.57 -20.69 -6.54
C PRO A 203 -31.43 -19.46 -6.91
N ASN A 204 -31.86 -18.68 -5.91
CA ASN A 204 -32.43 -17.34 -6.09
C ASN A 204 -31.32 -16.28 -6.07
N PRO A 205 -31.49 -15.10 -6.71
CA PRO A 205 -30.50 -14.01 -6.72
C PRO A 205 -30.37 -13.28 -5.37
N THR A 206 -30.51 -14.01 -4.27
CA THR A 206 -30.38 -13.49 -2.91
C THR A 206 -28.95 -13.75 -2.46
N PHE A 207 -28.16 -12.69 -2.36
CA PHE A 207 -26.81 -12.73 -1.84
C PHE A 207 -26.84 -12.58 -0.31
N THR A 208 -26.19 -13.49 0.41
CA THR A 208 -26.01 -13.36 1.86
C THR A 208 -24.83 -12.43 2.13
N LEU A 209 -25.09 -11.34 2.86
CA LEU A 209 -24.07 -10.40 3.30
C LEU A 209 -23.33 -10.99 4.51
N LYS A 210 -22.06 -11.37 4.36
CA LYS A 210 -21.19 -11.67 5.49
C LYS A 210 -20.21 -10.52 5.67
N ILE A 211 -20.29 -9.82 6.81
CA ILE A 211 -19.28 -8.83 7.21
C ILE A 211 -18.20 -9.58 7.98
N ILE A 212 -17.01 -9.70 7.38
CA ILE A 212 -15.84 -10.27 8.05
C ILE A 212 -14.95 -9.12 8.52
N PHE A 213 -14.74 -9.07 9.83
CA PHE A 213 -13.63 -8.33 10.42
C PHE A 213 -12.50 -9.35 10.62
N ASP A 214 -11.64 -9.51 9.62
CA ASP A 214 -10.53 -10.44 9.75
C ASP A 214 -9.47 -9.79 10.64
N LYS A 215 -9.38 -10.29 11.88
CA LYS A 215 -8.22 -10.09 12.76
C LYS A 215 -7.42 -11.37 12.68
N LYS A 216 -6.35 -11.36 11.89
CA LYS A 216 -5.29 -12.35 12.06
C LYS A 216 -4.45 -12.00 13.27
#